data_AF-A0A1M7EBS6-F1
#
_entry.id   AF-A0A1M7EBS6-F1
#
_cell.length_a   1.000
_cell.length_b   1.000
_cell.length_c   1.000
_cell.angle_alpha   90.00
_cell.angle_beta   90.00
_cell.angle_gamma   90.00
#
_symmetry.space_group_name_H-M   'P 1'
#
loop_
_entity.id
_entity.type
_entity.pdbx_description
1 polymer ?
#
loop_
_entity_poly.entity_id
_entity_poly.type
_entity_poly.pdbx_seq_one_letter_code
_entity_poly.pdbx_strand_id
1 'polypeptide(L)'
;MEKLLAKKGIEFLSYTDEEGSQISYAFTNNMLKQGIIVVLSEWQYEVEEEEEESEEWEETVETNGDEQEAWEEDTIEEGEAAPDALNETTVSVILTKGGVSYEFGIYADDRAVVPVIYLYRVILDLIDIISGSDADSLLEALESVSTTVSSSDDYVDEPETRNQLYNLTVEHLEKAARLLAER
;
A
#
# COMPACT_ATOMS: atom_id res chain seq x y z
N MET A 1 -12.89 -12.23 1.79
CA MET A 1 -12.36 -12.23 0.41
C MET A 1 -11.86 -13.61 0.00
N GLU A 2 -10.98 -14.23 0.80
CA GLU A 2 -10.35 -15.55 0.55
C GLU A 2 -11.30 -16.61 -0.04
N LYS A 3 -12.43 -16.92 0.63
CA LYS A 3 -13.38 -17.94 0.14
C LYS A 3 -13.95 -17.67 -1.26
N LEU A 4 -14.05 -16.40 -1.67
CA LEU A 4 -14.53 -16.01 -3.00
C LEU A 4 -13.43 -16.18 -4.05
N LEU A 5 -12.19 -15.85 -3.70
CA LEU A 5 -11.01 -16.04 -4.55
C LEU A 5 -10.69 -17.54 -4.73
N ALA A 6 -10.78 -18.33 -3.66
CA ALA A 6 -10.58 -19.78 -3.72
C ALA A 6 -11.55 -20.48 -4.70
N LYS A 7 -12.81 -20.02 -4.79
CA LYS A 7 -13.79 -20.52 -5.77
C LYS A 7 -13.39 -20.24 -7.23
N LYS A 8 -12.46 -19.31 -7.45
CA LYS A 8 -11.88 -18.97 -8.75
C LYS A 8 -10.52 -19.62 -8.98
N GLY A 9 -10.05 -20.48 -8.07
CA GLY A 9 -8.72 -21.09 -8.15
C GLY A 9 -7.59 -20.12 -7.83
N ILE A 10 -7.89 -19.05 -7.09
CA ILE A 10 -6.92 -18.05 -6.64
C ILE A 10 -6.62 -18.33 -5.17
N GLU A 11 -5.36 -18.56 -4.86
CA GLU A 11 -4.85 -18.62 -3.50
C GLU A 11 -4.81 -17.20 -2.93
N PHE A 12 -5.22 -17.04 -1.68
CA PHE A 12 -5.15 -15.78 -0.95
C PHE A 12 -4.61 -16.07 0.45
N LEU A 13 -3.36 -15.68 0.70
CA LEU A 13 -2.61 -16.03 1.91
C LEU A 13 -2.14 -14.76 2.60
N SER A 14 -2.40 -14.61 3.89
CA SER A 14 -2.08 -13.41 4.66
C SER A 14 -1.20 -13.72 5.86
N TYR A 15 -0.35 -12.77 6.23
CA TYR A 15 0.41 -12.76 7.49
C TYR A 15 0.58 -11.33 7.97
N THR A 16 0.87 -11.16 9.26
CA THR A 16 1.32 -9.89 9.83
C THR A 16 2.83 -9.92 9.91
N ASP A 17 3.50 -8.88 9.41
CA ASP A 17 4.94 -8.77 9.48
C ASP A 17 5.43 -8.29 10.86
N GLU A 18 6.73 -8.03 10.98
CA GLU A 18 7.35 -7.62 12.24
C GLU A 18 6.99 -6.18 12.64
N GLU A 19 6.54 -5.36 11.68
CA GLU A 19 6.15 -3.96 11.86
C GLU A 19 4.65 -3.82 12.19
N GLY A 20 3.90 -4.93 12.14
CA GLY A 20 2.47 -4.95 12.41
C GLY A 20 1.60 -4.79 11.16
N SER A 21 2.22 -4.67 9.98
CA SER A 21 1.52 -4.52 8.71
C SER A 21 0.93 -5.85 8.25
N GLN A 22 -0.29 -5.80 7.73
CA GLN A 22 -0.95 -6.98 7.19
C GLN A 22 -0.59 -7.11 5.70
N ILE A 23 0.16 -8.16 5.37
CA ILE A 23 0.57 -8.48 4.00
C ILE A 23 -0.20 -9.70 3.51
N SER A 24 -0.81 -9.59 2.35
CA SER A 24 -1.57 -10.65 1.70
C SER A 24 -1.11 -10.89 0.27
N TYR A 25 -0.97 -12.16 -0.10
CA TYR A 25 -0.61 -12.59 -1.45
C TYR A 25 -1.80 -13.19 -2.17
N ALA A 26 -2.08 -12.73 -3.39
CA ALA A 26 -3.07 -13.33 -4.27
C ALA A 26 -2.41 -13.86 -5.56
N PHE A 27 -2.62 -15.13 -5.88
CA PHE A 27 -2.01 -15.74 -7.06
C PHE A 27 -2.72 -17.03 -7.48
N THR A 28 -2.51 -17.44 -8.73
CA THR A 28 -2.78 -18.80 -9.17
C THR A 28 -1.51 -19.64 -9.10
N ASN A 29 -1.63 -20.97 -9.05
CA ASN A 29 -0.48 -21.87 -9.11
C ASN A 29 0.38 -21.67 -10.37
N ASN A 30 -0.21 -21.22 -11.48
CA ASN A 30 0.54 -20.93 -12.70
C ASN A 30 1.35 -19.63 -12.58
N MET A 31 0.76 -18.60 -11.98
CA MET A 31 1.44 -17.32 -11.74
C MET A 31 2.64 -17.50 -10.80
N LEU A 32 2.46 -18.23 -9.68
CA LEU A 32 3.56 -18.47 -8.76
C LEU A 32 4.73 -19.21 -9.44
N LYS A 33 4.45 -20.18 -10.32
CA LYS A 33 5.49 -20.87 -11.12
C LYS A 33 6.20 -19.96 -12.10
N GLN A 34 5.53 -18.93 -12.58
CA GLN A 34 6.11 -17.90 -13.45
C GLN A 34 6.80 -16.78 -12.66
N GLY A 35 6.79 -16.84 -11.33
CA GLY A 35 7.36 -15.81 -10.48
C GLY A 35 6.55 -14.51 -10.52
N ILE A 36 5.21 -14.61 -10.55
CA ILE A 36 4.28 -13.48 -10.55
C ILE A 36 3.32 -13.64 -9.37
N ILE A 37 3.14 -12.58 -8.57
CA ILE A 37 2.15 -12.53 -7.49
C ILE A 37 1.53 -11.13 -7.38
N VAL A 38 0.30 -11.05 -6.87
CA VAL A 38 -0.31 -9.80 -6.42
C VAL A 38 -0.06 -9.67 -4.92
N VAL A 39 0.42 -8.50 -4.48
CA VAL A 39 0.65 -8.15 -3.09
C VAL A 39 -0.38 -7.12 -2.67
N LEU A 40 -1.06 -7.36 -1.56
CA LEU A 40 -1.92 -6.42 -0.86
C LEU A 40 -1.25 -6.12 0.48
N SER A 41 -0.97 -4.85 0.75
CA SER A 41 -0.36 -4.39 2.00
C SER A 41 -1.27 -3.41 2.71
N GLU A 42 -1.48 -3.60 4.00
CA GLU A 42 -2.29 -2.74 4.87
C GLU A 42 -1.42 -2.24 6.03
N TRP A 43 -1.19 -0.93 6.08
CA TRP A 43 -0.33 -0.21 7.03
C TRP A 43 -1.15 0.67 7.97
N GLN A 44 -0.67 0.81 9.20
CA GLN A 44 -1.17 1.78 10.18
C GLN A 44 0.01 2.51 10.78
N TYR A 45 0.08 3.82 10.57
CA TYR A 45 1.11 4.69 11.11
C TYR A 45 0.54 5.54 12.24
N GLU A 46 1.32 5.70 13.31
CA GLU A 46 1.07 6.73 14.30
C GLU A 46 1.64 8.04 13.74
N VAL A 47 0.87 9.13 13.77
CA VAL A 47 1.40 10.46 13.48
C VAL A 47 2.32 10.81 14.64
N GLU A 48 3.62 10.88 14.40
CA GLU A 48 4.53 11.53 15.34
C GLU A 48 4.05 12.98 15.45
N GLU A 49 3.60 13.39 16.63
CA GLU A 49 3.25 14.78 16.91
C GLU A 49 4.48 15.65 16.59
N GLU A 50 4.47 16.33 15.44
CA GLU A 50 5.38 17.45 15.23
C GLU A 50 5.05 18.45 16.33
N GLU A 51 5.95 18.62 17.30
CA GLU A 51 5.89 19.70 18.28
C GLU A 51 5.82 21.01 17.47
N GLU A 52 4.61 21.54 17.27
CA GLU A 52 4.41 22.88 16.76
C GLU A 52 5.14 23.81 17.73
N GLU A 53 6.33 24.28 17.35
CA GLU A 53 6.96 25.46 17.95
C GLU A 53 5.94 26.59 17.77
N SER A 54 5.15 26.82 18.81
CA SER A 54 4.26 27.96 18.90
C SER A 54 5.10 29.22 18.76
N GLU A 55 5.12 29.81 17.57
CA GLU A 55 5.65 31.16 17.38
C GLU A 55 4.76 32.10 18.21
N GLU A 56 5.24 32.43 19.40
CA GLU A 56 4.68 33.41 20.32
C GLU A 56 4.74 34.78 19.62
N TRP A 57 3.68 35.13 18.91
CA TRP A 57 3.50 36.49 18.40
C TRP A 57 3.26 37.41 19.59
N GLU A 58 4.30 38.11 20.04
CA GLU A 58 4.20 39.21 21.00
C GLU A 58 3.27 40.30 20.44
N GLU A 59 1.98 40.25 20.82
CA GLU A 59 1.04 41.34 20.57
C GLU A 59 1.40 42.52 21.48
N THR A 60 1.95 43.57 20.87
CA THR A 60 2.19 44.83 21.56
C THR A 60 0.87 45.53 21.87
N VAL A 61 0.46 45.47 23.14
CA VAL A 61 -0.70 46.17 23.70
C VAL A 61 -0.46 47.68 23.66
N GLU A 62 -1.17 48.39 22.77
CA GLU A 62 -1.50 49.80 22.98
C GLU A 62 -3.00 49.95 23.27
N THR A 63 -3.29 50.21 24.54
CA THR A 63 -4.61 50.54 25.09
C THR A 63 -5.15 51.86 24.52
N ASN A 64 -6.42 51.86 24.08
CA ASN A 64 -7.44 52.83 24.52
C ASN A 64 -8.82 52.60 23.85
N GLY A 65 -9.87 52.54 24.67
CA GLY A 65 -11.19 53.12 24.34
C GLY A 65 -12.33 52.15 24.02
N ASP A 66 -13.11 51.83 25.06
CA ASP A 66 -14.58 51.64 25.11
C ASP A 66 -15.34 51.21 23.83
N GLU A 67 -15.94 50.02 23.84
CA GLU A 67 -17.41 49.80 23.75
C GLU A 67 -17.76 48.31 23.43
N GLN A 68 -18.38 47.69 24.43
CA GLN A 68 -19.24 46.51 24.47
C GLN A 68 -19.92 46.05 23.16
N GLU A 69 -19.55 44.88 22.62
CA GLU A 69 -20.46 44.00 21.85
C GLU A 69 -20.20 42.52 22.16
N ALA A 70 -21.31 41.78 22.23
CA ALA A 70 -21.46 40.47 22.80
C ALA A 70 -21.26 39.36 21.77
N TRP A 71 -20.44 38.36 22.10
CA TRP A 71 -20.56 37.01 21.57
C TRP A 71 -20.19 36.02 22.68
N GLU A 72 -21.18 35.28 23.17
CA GLU A 72 -20.96 34.06 23.93
C GLU A 72 -20.33 33.07 22.95
N GLU A 73 -19.00 32.94 23.02
CA GLU A 73 -18.26 31.93 22.30
C GLU A 73 -18.58 30.59 22.98
N ASP A 74 -19.45 29.82 22.34
CA ASP A 74 -19.63 28.39 22.62
C ASP A 74 -18.24 27.77 22.68
N THR A 75 -17.78 27.51 23.90
CA THR A 75 -16.59 26.70 24.15
C THR A 75 -16.96 25.29 23.72
N ILE A 76 -16.76 25.00 22.44
CA ILE A 76 -16.68 23.62 21.95
C ILE A 76 -15.47 23.07 22.70
N GLU A 77 -15.72 22.26 23.73
CA GLU A 77 -14.72 21.36 24.29
C GLU A 77 -14.14 20.59 23.10
N GLU A 78 -12.95 20.99 22.65
CA GLU A 78 -12.09 20.21 21.80
C GLU A 78 -11.78 18.94 22.59
N GLY A 79 -12.65 17.94 22.43
CA GLY A 79 -12.35 16.59 22.83
C GLY A 79 -11.05 16.23 22.15
N GLU A 80 -10.05 15.89 22.97
CA GLU A 80 -8.74 15.37 22.56
C GLU A 80 -8.89 14.59 21.25
N ALA A 81 -8.51 15.22 20.14
CA ALA A 81 -8.43 14.53 18.87
C ALA A 81 -7.37 13.45 19.08
N ALA A 82 -7.81 12.20 19.24
CA ALA A 82 -6.89 11.07 19.20
C ALA A 82 -6.02 11.23 17.95
N PRO A 83 -4.70 10.98 18.03
CA PRO A 83 -3.81 11.18 16.88
C PRO A 83 -4.41 10.46 15.68
N ASP A 84 -4.59 11.19 14.58
CA ASP A 84 -5.18 10.67 13.34
C ASP A 84 -4.26 9.57 12.79
N ALA A 85 -4.47 8.32 13.21
CA ALA A 85 -3.70 7.20 12.69
C ALA A 85 -3.80 7.19 11.15
N LEU A 86 -2.67 7.33 10.47
CA LEU A 86 -2.64 7.27 9.01
C LEU A 86 -2.74 5.80 8.62
N ASN A 87 -3.67 5.49 7.72
CA ASN A 87 -3.81 4.14 7.20
C ASN A 87 -3.36 4.16 5.76
N GLU A 88 -2.81 3.06 5.28
CA GLU A 88 -2.52 2.90 3.85
C GLU A 88 -2.81 1.48 3.41
N THR A 89 -3.60 1.33 2.35
CA THR A 89 -3.85 0.06 1.69
C THR A 89 -3.35 0.13 0.26
N THR A 90 -2.38 -0.72 -0.09
CA THR A 90 -1.83 -0.78 -1.44
C THR A 90 -2.06 -2.14 -2.09
N VAL A 91 -2.25 -2.15 -3.41
CA VAL A 91 -2.22 -3.36 -4.23
C VAL A 91 -1.17 -3.18 -5.31
N SER A 92 -0.21 -4.09 -5.37
CA SER A 92 0.81 -4.14 -6.43
C SER A 92 0.89 -5.52 -7.07
N VAL A 93 1.37 -5.57 -8.31
CA VAL A 93 1.81 -6.81 -8.96
C VAL A 93 3.32 -6.82 -8.98
N ILE A 94 3.93 -7.87 -8.45
CA ILE A 94 5.38 -8.05 -8.50
C ILE A 94 5.74 -9.29 -9.30
N LEU A 95 6.83 -9.20 -10.05
CA LEU A 95 7.34 -10.34 -10.81
C LEU A 95 8.83 -10.25 -11.10
N THR A 96 9.42 -11.41 -11.41
CA THR A 96 10.80 -11.50 -11.92
C THR A 96 10.81 -11.97 -13.37
N LYS A 97 11.47 -11.24 -14.27
CA LYS A 97 11.65 -11.63 -15.67
C LYS A 97 13.06 -11.30 -16.14
N GLY A 98 13.78 -12.32 -16.63
CA GLY A 98 15.11 -12.13 -17.22
C GLY A 98 16.19 -11.64 -16.24
N GLY A 99 16.03 -11.91 -14.93
CA GLY A 99 16.93 -11.40 -13.89
C GLY A 99 16.67 -9.95 -13.46
N VAL A 100 15.56 -9.36 -13.93
CA VAL A 100 15.05 -8.05 -13.49
C VAL A 100 13.79 -8.29 -12.66
N SER A 101 13.64 -7.57 -11.54
CA SER A 101 12.38 -7.50 -10.81
C SER A 101 11.58 -6.29 -11.26
N TYR A 102 10.26 -6.43 -11.23
CA TYR A 102 9.31 -5.37 -11.53
C TYR A 102 8.27 -5.31 -10.43
N GLU A 103 7.86 -4.10 -10.09
CA GLU A 103 6.69 -3.80 -9.28
C GLU A 103 5.78 -2.81 -10.03
N PHE A 104 4.51 -3.16 -10.10
CA PHE A 104 3.45 -2.34 -10.69
C PHE A 104 2.47 -1.97 -9.59
N GLY A 105 2.48 -0.72 -9.12
CA GLY A 105 1.47 -0.22 -8.19
C GLY A 105 0.15 -0.03 -8.91
N ILE A 106 -0.93 -0.62 -8.41
CA ILE A 106 -2.26 -0.64 -9.06
C ILE A 106 -3.27 0.21 -8.29
N TYR A 107 -3.21 0.16 -6.97
CA TYR A 107 -4.18 0.78 -6.08
C TYR A 107 -3.47 1.27 -4.83
N ALA A 108 -3.85 2.46 -4.36
CA ALA A 108 -3.46 3.02 -3.08
C ALA A 108 -4.66 3.76 -2.49
N ASP A 109 -4.88 3.62 -1.18
CA ASP A 109 -6.00 4.21 -0.47
C ASP A 109 -5.62 4.46 0.99
N ASP A 110 -5.88 5.67 1.48
CA ASP A 110 -5.48 6.15 2.79
C ASP A 110 -6.61 6.04 3.85
N ARG A 111 -7.77 5.51 3.47
CA ARG A 111 -8.90 5.37 4.39
C ARG A 111 -8.64 4.29 5.41
N ALA A 112 -9.06 4.54 6.65
CA ALA A 112 -9.02 3.57 7.75
C ALA A 112 -9.73 2.24 7.45
N VAL A 113 -10.72 2.24 6.55
CA VAL A 113 -11.41 1.01 6.12
C VAL A 113 -11.65 1.06 4.63
N VAL A 114 -10.94 0.21 3.88
CA VAL A 114 -11.18 0.00 2.46
C VAL A 114 -12.28 -1.06 2.26
N PRO A 115 -13.33 -0.77 1.46
CA PRO A 115 -14.35 -1.77 1.17
C PRO A 115 -13.76 -3.02 0.51
N VAL A 116 -13.88 -4.17 1.19
CA VAL A 116 -13.35 -5.48 0.75
C VAL A 116 -13.79 -5.86 -0.67
N ILE A 117 -14.97 -5.41 -1.12
CA ILE A 117 -15.46 -5.69 -2.48
C ILE A 117 -14.61 -5.00 -3.56
N TYR A 118 -14.02 -3.83 -3.27
CA TYR A 118 -13.14 -3.12 -4.20
C TYR A 118 -11.83 -3.88 -4.35
N LEU A 119 -11.18 -4.23 -3.24
CA LEU A 119 -9.95 -5.03 -3.24
C LEU A 119 -10.17 -6.39 -3.92
N TYR A 120 -11.30 -7.05 -3.66
CA TYR A 120 -11.68 -8.28 -4.35
C TYR A 120 -11.75 -8.09 -5.86
N ARG A 121 -12.38 -7.01 -6.33
CA ARG A 121 -12.53 -6.75 -7.76
C ARG A 121 -11.21 -6.40 -8.43
N VAL A 122 -10.38 -5.57 -7.78
CA VAL A 122 -9.03 -5.23 -8.25
C VAL A 122 -8.19 -6.50 -8.40
N ILE A 123 -8.14 -7.35 -7.37
CA ILE A 123 -7.38 -8.61 -7.44
C ILE A 123 -7.91 -9.50 -8.57
N LEU A 124 -9.22 -9.66 -8.71
CA LEU A 124 -9.78 -10.45 -9.81
C LEU A 124 -9.38 -9.91 -11.18
N ASP A 125 -9.50 -8.60 -11.39
CA ASP A 125 -9.18 -8.00 -12.69
C ASP A 125 -7.70 -8.13 -13.01
N LEU A 126 -6.81 -8.01 -12.02
CA LEU A 126 -5.38 -8.26 -12.20
C LEU A 126 -5.09 -9.72 -12.55
N ILE A 127 -5.73 -10.68 -11.88
CA ILE A 127 -5.57 -12.10 -12.21
C ILE A 127 -6.05 -12.40 -13.64
N ASP A 128 -7.17 -11.79 -14.06
CA ASP A 128 -7.71 -11.95 -15.41
C ASP A 128 -6.78 -11.32 -16.47
N ILE A 129 -6.20 -10.15 -16.21
CA ILE A 129 -5.18 -9.52 -17.07
C ILE A 129 -3.96 -10.43 -17.19
N ILE A 130 -3.38 -10.85 -16.06
CA ILE A 130 -2.16 -11.67 -16.04
C ILE A 130 -2.38 -13.02 -16.74
N SER A 131 -3.56 -13.62 -16.54
CA SER A 131 -3.90 -14.91 -17.16
C SER A 131 -4.26 -14.78 -18.65
N GLY A 132 -4.69 -13.60 -19.10
CA GLY A 132 -5.01 -13.29 -20.49
C GLY A 132 -3.82 -12.82 -21.32
N SER A 133 -2.75 -12.36 -20.68
CA SER A 133 -1.51 -11.94 -21.33
C SER A 133 -0.57 -13.10 -21.62
N ASP A 134 0.27 -12.92 -22.65
CA ASP A 134 1.43 -13.79 -22.90
C ASP A 134 2.72 -13.15 -22.36
N ALA A 135 3.83 -13.87 -22.48
CA ALA A 135 5.11 -13.43 -21.94
C ALA A 135 5.59 -12.09 -22.53
N ASP A 136 5.22 -11.77 -23.76
CA ASP A 136 5.68 -10.58 -24.47
C ASP A 136 4.81 -9.36 -24.16
N SER A 137 3.49 -9.57 -23.97
CA SER A 137 2.51 -8.52 -23.71
C SER A 137 2.26 -8.21 -22.23
N LEU A 138 2.68 -9.09 -21.31
CA LEU A 138 2.36 -8.96 -19.89
C LEU A 138 2.84 -7.63 -19.28
N LEU A 139 4.06 -7.21 -19.58
CA LEU A 139 4.62 -5.98 -19.01
C LEU A 139 3.84 -4.74 -19.48
N GLU A 140 3.56 -4.65 -20.78
CA GLU A 140 2.75 -3.55 -21.35
C GLU A 140 1.32 -3.54 -20.79
N ALA A 141 0.72 -4.72 -20.62
CA ALA A 141 -0.61 -4.85 -20.04
C ALA A 141 -0.64 -4.36 -18.58
N LEU A 142 0.34 -4.75 -17.76
CA LEU A 142 0.44 -4.31 -16.36
C LEU A 142 0.76 -2.81 -16.26
N GLU A 143 1.68 -2.31 -17.08
CA GLU A 143 2.00 -0.88 -17.14
C GLU A 143 0.76 -0.04 -17.45
N SER A 144 -0.09 -0.48 -18.40
CA SER A 144 -1.30 0.25 -18.82
C SER A 144 -2.37 0.40 -17.74
N VAL A 145 -2.35 -0.46 -16.70
CA VAL A 145 -3.30 -0.43 -15.58
C VAL A 145 -2.66 0.02 -14.27
N SER A 146 -1.36 0.30 -14.28
CA SER A 146 -0.60 0.73 -13.11
C SER A 146 -0.65 2.25 -12.93
N THR A 147 -0.56 2.68 -11.67
CA THR A 147 -0.32 4.07 -11.28
C THR A 147 1.16 4.37 -11.19
N THR A 148 1.97 3.35 -10.88
CA THR A 148 3.43 3.44 -10.76
C THR A 148 4.07 2.15 -11.27
N VAL A 149 5.26 2.28 -11.86
CA VAL A 149 6.10 1.17 -12.26
C VAL A 149 7.50 1.42 -11.73
N SER A 150 8.08 0.41 -11.10
CA SER A 150 9.50 0.39 -10.76
C SER A 150 10.11 -0.92 -11.20
N SER A 151 11.37 -0.87 -11.62
CA SER A 151 12.15 -2.05 -11.95
C SER A 151 13.53 -1.97 -11.31
N SER A 152 14.12 -3.13 -11.03
CA SER A 152 15.52 -3.14 -10.57
C SER A 152 16.47 -2.58 -11.63
N ASP A 153 16.10 -2.64 -12.92
CA ASP A 153 16.93 -2.13 -14.02
C ASP A 153 17.00 -0.59 -14.06
N ASP A 154 16.06 0.10 -13.42
CA ASP A 154 16.12 1.57 -13.27
C ASP A 154 17.29 2.02 -12.39
N TYR A 155 17.90 1.10 -11.62
CA TYR A 155 18.97 1.37 -10.65
C TYR A 155 20.31 0.72 -11.05
N VAL A 156 20.60 0.60 -12.35
CA VAL A 156 21.86 -0.01 -12.84
C VAL A 156 23.11 0.67 -12.27
N ASP A 157 23.06 1.98 -12.05
CA ASP A 157 24.16 2.78 -11.49
C ASP A 157 24.25 2.68 -9.95
N GLU A 158 23.25 2.06 -9.31
CA GLU A 158 23.14 1.88 -7.85
C GLU A 158 22.99 0.38 -7.52
N PRO A 159 24.08 -0.40 -7.55
CA PRO A 159 23.99 -1.85 -7.44
C PRO A 159 23.41 -2.34 -6.12
N GLU A 160 23.55 -1.56 -5.03
CA GLU A 160 22.94 -1.87 -3.74
C GLU A 160 21.41 -1.76 -3.82
N THR A 161 20.88 -0.62 -4.27
CA THR A 161 19.44 -0.38 -4.49
C THR A 161 18.84 -1.40 -5.45
N ARG A 162 19.51 -1.66 -6.58
CA ARG A 162 19.09 -2.68 -7.55
C ARG A 162 18.95 -4.06 -6.91
N ASN A 163 19.96 -4.49 -6.16
CA ASN A 163 19.94 -5.80 -5.52
C ASN A 163 18.88 -5.88 -4.41
N GLN A 164 18.68 -4.79 -3.66
CA GLN A 164 17.62 -4.72 -2.64
C GLN A 164 16.24 -4.90 -3.26
N LEU A 165 15.90 -4.17 -4.33
CA LEU A 165 14.62 -4.31 -5.03
C LEU A 165 14.39 -5.71 -5.60
N TYR A 166 15.44 -6.30 -6.19
CA TYR A 166 15.36 -7.66 -6.70
C TYR A 166 15.13 -8.68 -5.58
N ASN A 167 15.91 -8.58 -4.50
CA ASN A 167 15.81 -9.49 -3.37
C ASN A 167 14.45 -9.38 -2.66
N LEU A 168 13.92 -8.17 -2.47
CA LEU A 168 12.59 -7.98 -1.88
C LEU A 168 11.49 -8.70 -2.68
N THR A 169 11.54 -8.59 -4.02
CA THR A 169 10.61 -9.31 -4.90
C THR A 169 10.73 -10.83 -4.75
N VAL A 170 11.97 -11.33 -4.69
CA VAL A 170 12.24 -12.77 -4.47
C VAL A 170 11.74 -13.22 -3.10
N GLU A 171 11.95 -12.42 -2.05
CA GLU A 171 11.51 -12.73 -0.69
C GLU A 171 9.98 -12.85 -0.60
N HIS A 172 9.23 -11.97 -1.28
CA HIS A 172 7.77 -12.09 -1.37
C HIS A 172 7.36 -13.39 -2.09
N LEU A 173 8.00 -13.73 -3.21
CA LEU A 173 7.72 -14.97 -3.94
C LEU A 173 8.01 -16.21 -3.10
N GLU A 174 9.13 -16.24 -2.39
CA GLU A 174 9.50 -17.32 -1.48
C GLU A 174 8.56 -17.41 -0.27
N LYS A 175 8.16 -16.27 0.29
CA LYS A 175 7.18 -16.22 1.39
C LYS A 175 5.83 -16.75 0.92
N ALA A 176 5.33 -16.35 -0.24
CA ALA A 176 4.10 -16.86 -0.83
C ALA A 176 4.15 -18.38 -1.05
N ALA A 177 5.25 -18.89 -1.59
CA ALA A 177 5.45 -20.32 -1.81
C ALA A 177 5.50 -21.12 -0.49
N ARG A 178 6.17 -20.59 0.53
CA ARG A 178 6.23 -21.19 1.86
C ARG A 178 4.86 -21.24 2.54
N LEU A 179 4.13 -20.13 2.54
CA LEU A 179 2.78 -20.08 3.11
C LEU A 179 1.83 -21.07 2.42
N LEU A 180 1.98 -21.25 1.10
CA LEU A 180 1.21 -22.25 0.35
C LEU A 180 1.54 -23.68 0.78
N ALA A 181 2.80 -23.97 1.07
CA ALA A 181 3.25 -25.30 1.48
C ALA A 181 2.87 -25.65 2.94
N GLU A 182 2.62 -24.65 3.79
CA GLU A 182 2.20 -24.81 5.18
C GLU A 182 0.69 -25.07 5.34
N ARG A 183 -0.07 -24.95 4.25
CA ARG A 183 -1.53 -25.13 4.21
C ARG A 183 -1.95 -26.60 4.11
#